data_AF-A0A8K0CTE5-F1
#
_entry.id   AF-A0A8K0CTE5-F1
#
_cell.length_a   1.000
_cell.length_b   1.000
_cell.length_c   1.000
_cell.angle_alpha   90.00
_cell.angle_beta   90.00
_cell.angle_gamma   90.00
#
_symmetry.space_group_name_H-M   'P 1'
#
loop_
_entity.id
_entity.type
_entity.pdbx_description
1 polymer ?
#
loop_
_entity_poly.entity_id
_entity_poly.type
_entity_poly.pdbx_seq_one_letter_code
_entity_poly.pdbx_strand_id
1 'polypeptide(L)'
;MKSRIIGGYPVDVKQFPFVAFLLTTDAYGWNFRGGADIVGKYWAITAAHCIKHIPAQIKKGDAFVCGNTSHWKKGFNRHLIVRAYVHEKYNEDNTDYDIALVRVKDPLTAKFEKPIKWANSNYEVQIQEF
;
A
#
# COMPACT_ATOMS: atom_id res chain seq x y z
N MET A 1 -7.78 27.56 4.03
CA MET A 1 -6.97 26.59 4.82
C MET A 1 -5.54 26.67 4.31
N LYS A 2 -4.54 26.89 5.18
CA LYS A 2 -3.13 26.84 4.78
C LYS A 2 -2.71 25.38 4.56
N SER A 3 -2.04 25.08 3.45
CA SER A 3 -1.44 23.77 3.23
C SER A 3 -0.36 23.53 4.29
N ARG A 4 -0.40 22.37 4.96
CA ARG A 4 0.59 21.96 5.98
C ARG A 4 1.88 21.42 5.33
N ILE A 5 1.81 21.03 4.07
CA ILE A 5 2.91 20.45 3.28
C ILE A 5 3.33 21.50 2.24
N ILE A 6 4.59 21.92 2.25
CA ILE A 6 5.12 22.82 1.22
C ILE A 6 4.97 22.13 -0.15
N GLY A 7 4.32 22.80 -1.10
CA GLY A 7 4.02 22.25 -2.44
C GLY A 7 2.88 21.23 -2.50
N GLY A 8 2.34 20.79 -1.34
CA GLY A 8 1.22 19.85 -1.30
C GLY A 8 -0.11 20.54 -1.62
N TYR A 9 -0.95 19.86 -2.39
CA TYR A 9 -2.31 20.28 -2.72
C TYR A 9 -3.30 19.12 -2.53
N PRO A 10 -4.56 19.40 -2.18
CA PRO A 10 -5.57 18.35 -2.01
C PRO A 10 -5.91 17.71 -3.36
N VAL A 11 -6.10 16.39 -3.35
CA VAL A 11 -6.48 15.59 -4.52
C VAL A 11 -7.71 14.75 -4.21
N ASP A 12 -8.50 14.43 -5.24
CA ASP A 12 -9.59 13.45 -5.12
C ASP A 12 -9.02 12.04 -5.33
N VAL A 13 -9.44 11.07 -4.51
CA VAL A 13 -9.05 9.66 -4.62
C VAL A 13 -9.29 9.08 -6.02
N LYS A 14 -10.25 9.63 -6.76
CA LYS A 14 -10.53 9.24 -8.15
C LYS A 14 -9.38 9.55 -9.11
N GLN A 15 -8.54 10.54 -8.80
CA GLN A 15 -7.40 10.94 -9.63
C GLN A 15 -6.24 9.94 -9.51
N PHE A 16 -6.13 9.26 -8.37
CA PHE A 16 -5.07 8.29 -8.09
C PHE A 16 -5.69 6.96 -7.62
N PRO A 17 -6.44 6.26 -8.49
CA PRO A 17 -7.23 5.08 -8.11
C PRO A 17 -6.39 3.85 -7.73
N PHE A 18 -5.07 3.93 -7.91
CA PHE A 18 -4.13 2.89 -7.49
C PHE A 18 -3.65 3.08 -6.06
N VAL A 19 -3.77 4.29 -5.49
CA VAL A 19 -3.28 4.60 -4.15
C VAL A 19 -4.13 3.88 -3.12
N ALA A 20 -3.46 3.10 -2.30
CA ALA A 20 -4.01 2.38 -1.17
C ALA A 20 -3.11 2.54 0.05
N PHE A 21 -3.51 1.94 1.16
CA PHE A 21 -2.69 1.87 2.36
C PHE A 21 -2.93 0.56 3.10
N LEU A 22 -1.99 0.26 3.99
CA LEU A 22 -2.00 -0.91 4.83
C LEU A 22 -2.55 -0.56 6.21
N LEU A 23 -3.50 -1.37 6.67
CA LEU A 23 -3.98 -1.34 8.04
C LEU A 23 -3.79 -2.68 8.71
N THR A 24 -3.42 -2.63 9.98
CA THR A 24 -3.57 -3.77 10.88
C THR A 24 -4.51 -3.46 12.01
N THR A 25 -4.98 -4.49 12.71
CA THR A 25 -5.73 -4.34 13.96
C THR A 25 -5.05 -5.10 15.09
N ASP A 26 -5.09 -4.55 16.30
CA ASP A 26 -4.67 -5.21 17.53
C ASP A 26 -5.67 -4.90 18.66
N ALA A 27 -5.32 -5.21 19.91
CA ALA A 27 -6.16 -4.95 21.07
C ALA A 27 -6.45 -3.46 21.32
N TYR A 28 -5.64 -2.55 20.76
CA TYR A 28 -5.79 -1.10 20.89
C TYR A 28 -6.49 -0.46 19.68
N GLY A 29 -6.79 -1.25 18.65
CA GLY A 29 -7.61 -0.86 17.50
C GLY A 29 -6.83 -0.85 16.18
N TRP A 30 -7.21 0.07 15.29
CA TRP A 30 -6.65 0.17 13.95
C TRP A 30 -5.31 0.90 13.93
N ASN A 31 -4.33 0.29 13.27
CA ASN A 31 -2.97 0.80 13.14
C ASN A 31 -2.63 1.01 11.66
N PHE A 32 -2.28 2.24 11.29
CA PHE A 32 -1.72 2.55 9.98
C PHE A 32 -0.30 2.01 9.86
N ARG A 33 -0.02 1.27 8.79
CA ARG A 33 1.30 0.67 8.56
C ARG A 33 2.11 1.32 7.45
N GLY A 34 1.45 1.96 6.49
CA GLY A 34 2.12 2.58 5.36
C GLY A 34 1.26 2.65 4.12
N GLY A 35 1.83 3.19 3.05
CA GLY A 35 1.21 3.21 1.72
C GLY A 35 1.32 1.87 1.00
N ALA A 36 0.46 1.67 0.02
CA ALA A 36 0.54 0.59 -0.94
C ALA A 36 -0.06 1.03 -2.27
N ASP A 37 0.35 0.42 -3.36
CA ASP A 37 -0.22 0.68 -4.68
C ASP A 37 -0.85 -0.57 -5.27
N ILE A 38 -2.05 -0.45 -5.82
CA ILE A 38 -2.73 -1.53 -6.53
C ILE A 38 -1.98 -1.77 -7.83
N VAL A 39 -1.52 -3.00 -8.04
CA VAL A 39 -0.78 -3.42 -9.25
C VAL A 39 -1.49 -4.54 -10.01
N GLY A 40 -2.56 -5.09 -9.44
CA GLY A 40 -3.40 -6.06 -10.11
C GLY A 40 -4.68 -6.35 -9.34
N LYS A 41 -5.55 -7.18 -9.93
CA LYS A 41 -6.87 -7.53 -9.37
C LYS A 41 -6.81 -8.07 -7.94
N TYR A 42 -5.74 -8.76 -7.57
CA TYR A 42 -5.57 -9.36 -6.23
C TYR A 42 -4.25 -8.94 -5.57
N TRP A 43 -3.57 -7.94 -6.12
CA TRP A 43 -2.18 -7.65 -5.78
C TRP A 43 -1.99 -6.16 -5.54
N ALA A 44 -1.33 -5.86 -4.43
CA ALA A 44 -0.75 -4.55 -4.17
C ALA A 44 0.75 -4.68 -3.90
N ILE A 45 1.49 -3.64 -4.23
CA ILE A 45 2.92 -3.48 -3.93
C ILE A 45 3.08 -2.49 -2.79
N THR A 46 4.09 -2.68 -1.96
CA THR A 46 4.41 -1.82 -0.81
C THR A 46 5.89 -1.97 -0.46
N ALA A 47 6.36 -1.21 0.52
CA ALA A 47 7.68 -1.38 1.10
C ALA A 47 7.72 -2.60 2.03
N ALA A 48 8.85 -3.31 2.08
CA ALA A 48 9.02 -4.47 2.96
C ALA A 48 8.87 -4.08 4.43
N HIS A 49 9.45 -2.95 4.85
CA HIS A 49 9.38 -2.50 6.24
C HIS A 49 7.94 -2.24 6.72
N CYS A 50 7.00 -1.93 5.81
CA CYS A 50 5.60 -1.72 6.16
C CYS A 50 4.87 -3.02 6.53
N ILE A 51 5.33 -4.18 6.06
CA ILE A 51 4.61 -5.46 6.15
C ILE A 51 5.42 -6.58 6.83
N LYS A 52 6.74 -6.44 7.00
CA LYS A 52 7.64 -7.49 7.52
C LYS A 52 7.26 -8.05 8.89
N HIS A 53 6.64 -7.25 9.74
CA HIS A 53 6.21 -7.66 11.08
C HIS A 53 4.91 -8.47 11.06
N ILE A 54 4.27 -8.59 9.88
CA ILE A 54 3.08 -9.41 9.70
C ILE A 54 3.53 -10.82 9.30
N PRO A 55 3.14 -11.87 10.03
CA PRO A 55 3.51 -13.24 9.69
C PRO A 55 3.13 -13.60 8.26
N ALA A 56 3.97 -14.40 7.58
CA ALA A 56 3.73 -14.82 6.19
C ALA A 56 2.38 -15.54 6.00
N GLN A 57 1.88 -16.20 7.04
CA GLN A 57 0.51 -16.69 7.16
C GLN A 57 -0.24 -15.80 8.16
N ILE A 58 -1.01 -14.85 7.64
CA ILE A 58 -1.78 -13.91 8.46
C ILE A 58 -2.93 -14.69 9.10
N LYS A 59 -3.00 -14.72 10.44
CA LYS A 59 -4.19 -15.19 11.15
C LYS A 59 -5.37 -14.36 10.67
N LYS A 60 -6.50 -15.00 10.35
CA LYS A 60 -7.67 -14.36 9.73
C LYS A 60 -8.03 -13.05 10.45
N GLY A 61 -7.95 -11.93 9.73
CA GLY A 61 -8.57 -10.66 10.14
C GLY A 61 -7.64 -9.52 10.55
N ASP A 62 -6.31 -9.71 10.55
CA ASP A 62 -5.42 -8.74 11.20
C ASP A 62 -4.75 -7.72 10.26
N ALA A 63 -4.86 -7.88 8.94
CA ALA A 63 -4.19 -6.99 7.98
C ALA A 63 -5.00 -6.79 6.68
N PHE A 64 -5.03 -5.55 6.18
CA PHE A 64 -5.86 -5.13 5.07
C PHE A 64 -5.14 -4.19 4.12
N VAL A 65 -5.38 -4.37 2.82
CA VAL A 65 -5.18 -3.32 1.80
C VAL A 65 -6.47 -2.50 1.73
N CYS A 66 -6.33 -1.19 1.81
CA CYS A 66 -7.45 -0.26 1.88
C CYS A 66 -7.36 0.78 0.77
N GLY A 67 -8.30 0.73 -0.16
CA GLY A 67 -8.38 1.67 -1.29
C GLY A 67 -9.57 2.62 -1.19
N ASN A 68 -9.63 3.56 -2.14
CA ASN A 68 -10.81 4.41 -2.38
C ASN A 68 -11.30 5.20 -1.14
N THR A 69 -10.38 5.83 -0.40
CA THR A 69 -10.75 6.76 0.70
C THR A 69 -9.70 7.84 0.90
N SER A 70 -10.15 8.98 1.42
CA SER A 70 -9.30 10.06 1.93
C SER A 70 -9.08 9.99 3.45
N HIS A 71 -9.68 8.98 4.12
CA HIS A 71 -9.68 8.84 5.57
C HIS A 71 -9.35 7.40 5.98
N TRP A 72 -8.19 7.21 6.62
CA TRP A 72 -7.75 5.88 7.03
C TRP A 72 -8.57 5.25 8.18
N LYS A 73 -9.43 6.02 8.86
CA LYS A 73 -10.30 5.52 9.94
C LYS A 73 -11.74 5.20 9.52
N LYS A 74 -12.20 5.66 8.35
CA LYS A 74 -13.61 5.50 7.89
C LYS A 74 -13.74 5.41 6.36
N GLY A 75 -14.72 4.65 5.89
CA GLY A 75 -15.25 4.78 4.52
C GLY A 75 -14.41 4.20 3.38
N PHE A 76 -13.57 3.18 3.64
CA PHE A 76 -12.81 2.46 2.62
C PHE A 76 -13.25 1.01 2.44
N ASN A 77 -12.96 0.47 1.27
CA ASN A 77 -13.02 -0.96 1.05
C ASN A 77 -11.79 -1.62 1.68
N ARG A 78 -12.04 -2.65 2.47
CA ARG A 78 -11.00 -3.41 3.17
C ARG A 78 -10.84 -4.75 2.49
N HIS A 79 -9.67 -4.98 1.95
CA HIS A 79 -9.33 -6.25 1.30
C HIS A 79 -8.40 -7.01 2.23
N LEU A 80 -8.88 -8.11 2.80
CA LEU A 80 -8.10 -8.94 3.71
C LEU A 80 -6.84 -9.45 3.01
N ILE A 81 -5.68 -9.19 3.60
CA ILE A 81 -4.42 -9.75 3.11
C ILE A 81 -4.38 -11.23 3.49
N VAL A 82 -4.15 -12.09 2.50
CA VAL A 82 -4.03 -13.55 2.70
C VAL A 82 -2.58 -14.02 2.61
N ARG A 83 -1.69 -13.22 2.02
CA ARG A 83 -0.27 -13.52 1.93
C ARG A 83 0.55 -12.25 1.70
N ALA A 84 1.70 -12.17 2.34
CA ALA A 84 2.73 -11.17 2.06
C ALA A 84 3.99 -11.88 1.55
N TYR A 85 4.65 -11.26 0.57
CA TYR A 85 5.90 -11.71 -0.04
C TYR A 85 6.90 -10.57 0.11
N VAL A 86 7.67 -10.59 1.19
CA VAL A 86 8.81 -9.70 1.39
C VAL A 86 9.95 -10.18 0.50
N HIS A 87 10.67 -9.25 -0.13
CA HIS A 87 11.82 -9.59 -0.94
C HIS A 87 12.85 -10.38 -0.12
N GLU A 88 13.35 -11.50 -0.64
CA GLU A 88 14.20 -12.44 0.09
C GLU A 88 15.53 -11.83 0.57
N LYS A 89 15.98 -10.78 -0.11
CA LYS A 89 17.19 -10.01 0.24
C LYS A 89 16.93 -8.76 1.07
N TYR A 90 15.69 -8.53 1.52
CA TYR A 90 15.39 -7.37 2.35
C TYR A 90 16.27 -7.36 3.60
N ASN A 91 16.94 -6.23 3.85
CA ASN A 91 17.81 -6.05 4.98
C ASN A 91 17.29 -4.89 5.85
N GLU A 92 17.00 -5.19 7.12
CA GLU A 92 16.46 -4.22 8.08
C GLU A 92 17.49 -3.17 8.51
N ASP A 93 18.77 -3.51 8.52
CA ASP A 93 19.82 -2.62 9.03
C ASP A 93 20.11 -1.47 8.06
N ASN A 94 20.02 -1.73 6.75
CA ASN A 94 20.33 -0.74 5.71
C ASN A 94 19.16 -0.42 4.77
N THR A 95 18.00 -1.08 4.93
CA THR A 95 16.79 -0.90 4.11
C THR A 95 16.99 -1.27 2.63
N ASP A 96 18.02 -2.05 2.29
CA ASP A 96 18.17 -2.60 0.93
C ASP A 96 17.03 -3.57 0.62
N TYR A 97 16.62 -3.58 -0.66
CA TYR A 97 15.53 -4.40 -1.18
C TYR A 97 14.19 -4.21 -0.42
N ASP A 98 13.88 -2.96 -0.05
CA ASP A 98 12.66 -2.58 0.67
C ASP A 98 11.40 -2.63 -0.22
N ILE A 99 11.03 -3.83 -0.65
CA ILE A 99 9.89 -4.10 -1.52
C ILE A 99 9.18 -5.37 -1.08
N ALA A 100 7.85 -5.33 -1.12
CA ALA A 100 6.99 -6.47 -0.87
C ALA A 100 5.74 -6.47 -1.75
N LEU A 101 5.25 -7.66 -2.06
CA LEU A 101 3.95 -7.87 -2.68
C LEU A 101 2.97 -8.44 -1.66
N VAL A 102 1.74 -7.94 -1.67
CA VAL A 102 0.65 -8.46 -0.84
C VAL A 102 -0.46 -8.99 -1.72
N ARG A 103 -0.93 -10.20 -1.42
CA ARG A 103 -2.10 -10.81 -2.05
C ARG A 103 -3.30 -10.66 -1.15
N VAL A 104 -4.40 -10.18 -1.72
CA VAL A 104 -5.68 -10.05 -1.01
C VAL A 104 -6.63 -11.20 -1.34
N LYS A 105 -7.58 -11.45 -0.44
CA LYS A 105 -8.62 -12.48 -0.59
C LYS A 105 -9.58 -12.13 -1.73
N ASP A 106 -10.13 -10.93 -1.67
CA ASP A 106 -11.19 -10.45 -2.55
C ASP A 106 -10.64 -9.42 -3.54
N PRO A 107 -11.15 -9.39 -4.79
CA PRO A 107 -10.63 -8.51 -5.83
C PRO A 107 -10.65 -7.03 -5.44
N LEU A 108 -9.56 -6.31 -5.76
CA LEU A 108 -9.45 -4.85 -5.74
C LEU A 108 -10.16 -4.25 -6.97
N THR A 109 -11.48 -4.34 -6.99
CA THR A 109 -12.31 -3.96 -8.15
C THR A 109 -13.43 -2.98 -7.79
N ALA A 110 -13.34 -2.28 -6.65
CA ALA A 110 -14.29 -1.21 -6.40
C ALA A 110 -14.16 -0.10 -7.46
N LYS A 111 -15.18 0.75 -7.58
CA LYS A 111 -15.31 1.75 -8.66
C LYS A 111 -14.08 2.63 -8.88
N PHE A 112 -13.29 2.88 -7.83
CA PHE A 112 -12.08 3.71 -7.87
C PHE A 112 -10.83 2.97 -7.37
N GLU A 113 -10.81 1.65 -7.52
CA GLU A 113 -9.63 0.81 -7.31
C GLU A 113 -9.17 0.29 -8.67
N LYS A 114 -8.09 0.86 -9.19
CA LYS A 114 -7.54 0.49 -10.50
C LYS A 114 -6.04 0.32 -10.39
N PRO A 115 -5.47 -0.69 -11.05
CA PRO A 115 -4.04 -0.92 -10.97
C PRO A 115 -3.25 0.19 -11.68
N ILE A 116 -2.11 0.55 -11.11
CA ILE A 116 -1.07 1.32 -11.80
C ILE A 116 -0.30 0.40 -12.76
N LYS A 117 0.24 0.98 -13.83
CA LYS A 117 1.12 0.27 -14.76
C LYS A 117 2.51 0.12 -14.16
N TRP A 118 3.14 -1.02 -14.42
CA TRP A 118 4.57 -1.21 -14.14
C TRP A 118 5.43 -0.27 -14.99
N ALA A 119 6.55 0.15 -14.44
CA ALA A 119 7.61 0.76 -15.23
C ALA A 119 8.21 -0.29 -16.19
N ASN A 120 8.74 0.18 -17.32
CA ASN A 120 9.51 -0.70 -18.20
C ASN A 120 10.82 -1.10 -17.51
N SER A 121 11.36 -2.29 -17.85
CA SER A 121 12.60 -2.80 -17.24
C SER A 121 13.80 -1.88 -17.43
N ASN A 122 13.78 -1.05 -18.48
CA ASN A 122 14.85 -0.12 -18.84
C ASN A 122 14.47 1.33 -18.52
N TYR A 123 13.51 1.54 -17.61
CA TYR A 123 13.10 2.88 -17.24
C TYR A 123 14.17 3.54 -16.37
N GLU A 124 14.84 4.54 -16.92
CA GLU A 124 15.76 5.38 -16.17
C GLU A 124 15.00 6.50 -15.47
N VAL A 125 15.12 6.56 -14.14
CA VAL A 125 14.55 7.65 -13.35
C VAL A 125 15.33 8.91 -13.69
N GLN A 126 14.69 9.85 -14.39
CA GLN A 126 15.23 11.18 -14.58
C GLN A 126 15.14 11.91 -13.23
N ILE A 127 16.26 12.03 -12.54
CA ILE A 127 16.32 12.80 -11.29
C ILE A 127 16.25 14.27 -11.69
N GLN A 128 15.10 14.92 -11.43
CA GLN A 128 15.05 16.37 -11.42
C GLN A 128 15.69 16.85 -10.13
N GLU A 129 16.82 17.55 -10.26
CA GLU A 129 17.37 18.35 -9.17
C GLU A 129 16.39 19.50 -8.88
N PHE A 130 16.11 19.73 -7.59
CA PHE A 130 15.22 20.79 -7.11
C PHE A 130 15.97 22.11 -6.93
#